data_AF-A0A4Z2CUY8-F1
#
_entry.id   AF-A0A4Z2CUY8-F1
#
_cell.length_a   1.000
_cell.length_b   1.000
_cell.length_c   1.000
_cell.angle_alpha   90.00
_cell.angle_beta   90.00
_cell.angle_gamma   90.00
#
_symmetry.space_group_name_H-M   'P 1'
#
loop_
_entity.id
_entity.type
_entity.pdbx_description
1 polymer ?
#
loop_
_entity_poly.entity_id
_entity_poly.type
_entity_poly.pdbx_seq_one_letter_code
_entity_poly.pdbx_strand_id
1 'polypeptide(L)'
;MSYDYGEKNGPHTWVLRYPNAGGTKQSPINLNTTSMRLDKTLTPINVNLNDLQKQILHVKEHNFSVEVKGCAVLSGGPLTSEYKLAQFHLHWGSGNNWGSEHMINGISCPAELHCVFINTKYGTMETAITYSDGLSVVGVFFQLGKSSNNNNALKRLCTLLKTTKKGESKDIQPMLDLNTLLPSK
;
A
#
# COMPACT_ATOMS: atom_id res chain seq x y z
N MET A 1 -0.09 -25.64 5.68
CA MET A 1 0.24 -24.56 6.65
C MET A 1 -0.08 -23.22 6.01
N SER A 2 -0.81 -22.34 6.71
CA SER A 2 -1.03 -20.95 6.30
C SER A 2 0.32 -20.21 6.15
N TYR A 3 0.39 -19.20 5.29
CA TYR A 3 1.56 -18.31 5.23
C TYR A 3 1.56 -17.41 6.47
N ASP A 4 2.75 -17.00 6.92
CA ASP A 4 2.93 -15.99 7.96
C ASP A 4 4.26 -15.25 7.74
N TYR A 5 4.76 -14.57 8.78
CA TYR A 5 6.04 -13.84 8.78
C TYR A 5 7.04 -14.39 9.81
N GLY A 6 6.82 -15.60 10.30
CA GLY A 6 7.66 -16.27 11.29
C GLY A 6 8.72 -17.17 10.67
N GLU A 7 9.51 -17.83 11.52
CA GLU A 7 10.63 -18.67 11.08
C GLU A 7 10.20 -19.90 10.26
N LYS A 8 8.99 -20.42 10.48
CA LYS A 8 8.54 -21.66 9.82
C LYS A 8 7.78 -21.42 8.51
N ASN A 9 6.91 -20.41 8.45
CA ASN A 9 6.08 -20.13 7.27
C ASN A 9 6.29 -18.71 6.70
N GLY A 10 7.45 -18.11 6.98
CA GLY A 10 7.83 -16.78 6.50
C GLY A 10 8.14 -16.71 5.00
N PRO A 11 8.42 -15.51 4.47
CA PRO A 11 8.64 -15.28 3.04
C PRO A 11 9.63 -16.25 2.35
N HIS A 12 10.68 -16.67 3.06
CA HIS A 12 11.68 -17.61 2.57
C HIS A 12 11.14 -19.02 2.23
N THR A 13 9.94 -19.40 2.71
CA THR A 13 9.30 -20.69 2.39
C THR A 13 8.08 -20.56 1.47
N TRP A 14 7.61 -19.34 1.16
CA TRP A 14 6.36 -19.15 0.42
C TRP A 14 6.37 -19.81 -0.97
N VAL A 15 7.52 -19.85 -1.65
CA VAL A 15 7.69 -20.49 -2.97
C VAL A 15 7.30 -21.97 -2.97
N LEU A 16 7.44 -22.66 -1.83
CA LEU A 16 7.09 -24.08 -1.70
C LEU A 16 5.58 -24.34 -1.89
N ARG A 17 4.75 -23.31 -1.68
CA ARG A 17 3.28 -23.41 -1.80
C ARG A 17 2.69 -22.50 -2.86
N TYR A 18 3.33 -21.36 -3.10
CA TYR A 18 2.92 -20.37 -4.08
C TYR A 18 4.07 -20.20 -5.08
N PRO A 19 4.13 -21.01 -6.15
CA PRO A 19 5.25 -21.00 -7.10
C PRO A 19 5.54 -19.62 -7.69
N ASN A 20 4.52 -18.76 -7.80
CA ASN A 20 4.66 -17.38 -8.25
C ASN A 20 5.66 -16.56 -7.40
N ALA A 21 5.88 -16.91 -6.13
CA ALA A 21 6.90 -16.28 -5.28
C ALA A 21 8.34 -16.48 -5.79
N GLY A 22 8.57 -17.47 -6.67
CA GLY A 22 9.82 -17.66 -7.39
C GLY A 22 9.85 -17.02 -8.79
N GLY A 23 8.89 -16.17 -9.12
CA GLY A 23 8.77 -15.53 -10.43
C GLY A 23 9.79 -14.41 -10.67
N THR A 24 9.94 -13.98 -11.92
CA THR A 24 10.94 -12.99 -12.35
C THR A 24 10.51 -11.53 -12.18
N LYS A 25 9.26 -11.28 -11.77
CA LYS A 25 8.66 -9.96 -11.57
C LYS A 25 8.04 -9.83 -10.18
N GLN A 26 8.71 -10.38 -9.17
CA GLN A 26 8.28 -10.26 -7.78
C GLN A 26 8.65 -8.89 -7.20
N SER A 27 7.85 -8.45 -6.25
CA SER A 27 8.09 -7.29 -5.39
C SER A 27 8.12 -7.75 -3.93
N PRO A 28 8.73 -6.98 -3.00
CA PRO A 28 9.43 -5.71 -3.23
C PRO A 28 10.82 -5.86 -3.88
N ILE A 29 11.47 -4.73 -4.18
CA ILE A 29 12.86 -4.66 -4.65
C ILE A 29 13.67 -3.58 -3.92
N ASN A 30 15.00 -3.67 -4.01
CA ASN A 30 15.90 -2.58 -3.66
C ASN A 30 16.05 -1.61 -4.84
N LEU A 31 15.65 -0.36 -4.64
CA LEU A 31 15.79 0.74 -5.57
C LEU A 31 17.21 1.29 -5.51
N ASN A 32 18.09 0.82 -6.41
CA ASN A 32 19.43 1.37 -6.56
C ASN A 32 19.39 2.64 -7.44
N THR A 33 19.41 3.79 -6.79
CA THR A 33 19.32 5.12 -7.43
C THR A 33 20.44 5.38 -8.45
N THR A 34 21.63 4.79 -8.27
CA THR A 34 22.75 4.93 -9.23
C THR A 34 22.51 4.17 -10.54
N SER A 35 21.65 3.16 -10.52
CA SER A 35 21.29 2.36 -11.70
C SER A 35 20.00 2.84 -12.37
N MET A 36 19.31 3.82 -11.79
CA MET A 36 18.09 4.39 -12.34
C MET A 36 18.40 5.30 -13.53
N ARG A 37 17.50 5.30 -14.51
CA ARG A 37 17.58 6.16 -15.69
C ARG A 37 16.38 7.09 -15.70
N LEU A 38 16.63 8.37 -15.92
CA LEU A 38 15.56 9.34 -16.14
C LEU A 38 14.86 9.03 -17.46
N ASP A 39 13.59 8.67 -17.38
CA ASP A 39 12.71 8.58 -18.53
C ASP A 39 11.95 9.89 -18.69
N LYS A 40 12.31 10.67 -19.72
CA LYS A 40 11.71 11.97 -20.01
C LYS A 40 10.33 11.86 -20.68
N THR A 41 9.89 10.65 -21.04
CA THR A 41 8.58 10.41 -21.64
C THR A 41 7.47 10.27 -20.60
N LEU A 42 7.83 10.04 -19.33
CA LEU A 42 6.86 9.94 -18.23
C LEU A 42 6.19 11.28 -17.98
N THR A 43 4.86 11.25 -17.90
CA THR A 43 4.05 12.40 -17.49
C THR A 43 3.97 12.48 -15.95
N PRO A 44 3.59 13.62 -15.37
CA PRO A 44 3.35 13.69 -13.93
C PRO A 44 2.30 12.67 -13.48
N ILE A 45 2.55 12.02 -12.33
CA ILE A 45 1.56 11.15 -11.70
C ILE A 45 0.43 12.00 -11.11
N ASN A 46 -0.81 11.61 -11.37
CA ASN A 46 -1.99 12.24 -10.82
C ASN A 46 -2.69 11.29 -9.86
N VAL A 47 -2.50 11.52 -8.56
CA VAL A 47 -3.25 10.86 -7.49
C VAL A 47 -4.33 11.83 -7.02
N ASN A 48 -5.60 11.50 -7.29
CA ASN A 48 -6.75 12.28 -6.83
C ASN A 48 -7.54 11.44 -5.81
N LEU A 49 -7.37 11.74 -4.52
CA LEU A 49 -8.05 11.04 -3.42
C LEU A 49 -9.31 11.76 -2.94
N ASN A 50 -9.86 12.65 -3.76
CA ASN A 50 -11.11 13.34 -3.45
C ASN A 50 -12.32 12.41 -3.69
N ASP A 51 -13.51 12.86 -3.28
CA ASP A 51 -14.79 12.17 -3.51
C ASP A 51 -14.86 10.75 -2.93
N LEU A 52 -14.31 10.58 -1.73
CA LEU A 52 -14.50 9.39 -0.92
C LEU A 52 -15.92 9.37 -0.35
N GLN A 53 -16.55 8.20 -0.34
CA GLN A 53 -17.91 7.98 0.15
C GLN A 53 -17.92 7.10 1.39
N LYS A 54 -17.05 6.09 1.44
CA LYS A 54 -16.97 5.15 2.56
C LYS A 54 -15.55 4.65 2.77
N GLN A 55 -15.21 4.44 4.03
CA GLN A 55 -13.99 3.74 4.44
C GLN A 55 -14.35 2.67 5.47
N ILE A 56 -13.89 1.44 5.24
CA ILE A 56 -14.13 0.30 6.12
C ILE A 56 -12.79 -0.29 6.52
N LEU A 57 -12.46 -0.23 7.81
CA LEU A 57 -11.29 -0.90 8.36
C LEU A 57 -11.59 -2.40 8.46
N HIS A 58 -10.70 -3.23 7.93
CA HIS A 58 -10.70 -4.68 8.12
C HIS A 58 -9.41 -5.07 8.84
N VAL A 59 -9.50 -5.59 10.07
CA VAL A 59 -8.33 -6.10 10.81
C VAL A 59 -8.20 -7.59 10.51
N LYS A 60 -7.09 -7.98 9.87
CA LYS A 60 -6.83 -9.35 9.41
C LYS A 60 -5.87 -10.07 10.37
N GLU A 61 -5.52 -11.29 10.00
CA GLU A 61 -4.59 -12.15 10.76
C GLU A 61 -3.21 -11.50 10.96
N HIS A 62 -2.62 -10.98 9.87
CA HIS A 62 -1.24 -10.49 9.85
C HIS A 62 -1.10 -9.01 9.46
N ASN A 63 -2.20 -8.32 9.15
CA ASN A 63 -2.22 -6.91 8.76
C ASN A 63 -3.64 -6.33 8.95
N PHE A 64 -3.88 -5.12 8.47
CA PHE A 64 -5.20 -4.55 8.22
C PHE A 64 -5.28 -4.07 6.76
N SER A 65 -6.48 -3.73 6.32
CA SER A 65 -6.67 -2.89 5.14
C SER A 65 -7.86 -1.98 5.36
N VAL A 66 -7.82 -0.78 4.79
CA VAL A 66 -8.98 0.10 4.73
C VAL A 66 -9.55 0.03 3.32
N GLU A 67 -10.70 -0.62 3.16
CA GLU A 67 -11.46 -0.60 1.92
C GLU A 67 -12.02 0.81 1.69
N VAL A 68 -11.96 1.28 0.45
CA VAL A 68 -12.42 2.62 0.06
C VAL A 68 -13.52 2.50 -1.01
N LYS A 69 -14.64 3.17 -0.77
CA LYS A 69 -15.68 3.42 -1.79
C LYS A 69 -15.69 4.92 -2.13
N GLY A 70 -15.90 5.24 -3.40
CA GLY A 70 -15.89 6.62 -3.90
C GLY A 70 -15.34 6.69 -5.32
N CYS A 71 -14.85 7.87 -5.71
CA CYS A 71 -14.28 8.15 -7.04
C CYS A 71 -12.81 8.61 -6.98
N ALA A 72 -12.04 8.11 -6.01
CA ALA A 72 -10.60 8.35 -5.97
C ALA A 72 -9.88 7.62 -7.11
N VAL A 73 -9.07 8.36 -7.87
CA VAL A 73 -8.46 7.89 -9.12
C VAL A 73 -6.96 8.14 -9.17
N LEU A 74 -6.29 7.30 -9.95
CA LEU A 74 -4.88 7.36 -10.29
C LEU A 74 -4.72 7.34 -11.81
N SER A 75 -3.96 8.30 -12.34
CA SER A 75 -3.66 8.43 -13.76
C SER A 75 -2.31 9.12 -14.00
N GLY A 76 -1.88 9.23 -15.25
CA GLY A 76 -0.58 9.81 -15.61
C GLY A 76 0.60 8.89 -15.25
N GLY A 77 1.81 9.44 -15.20
CA GLY A 77 3.01 8.63 -14.98
C GLY A 77 3.21 7.61 -16.12
N PRO A 78 3.51 6.35 -15.79
CA PRO A 78 3.64 5.26 -16.77
C PRO A 78 2.29 4.62 -17.15
N LEU A 79 1.16 5.10 -16.62
CA LEU A 79 -0.13 4.45 -16.76
C LEU A 79 -0.81 4.82 -18.08
N THR A 80 -1.36 3.81 -18.77
CA THR A 80 -2.12 3.96 -20.01
C THR A 80 -3.63 3.98 -19.80
N SER A 81 -4.09 3.84 -18.55
CA SER A 81 -5.50 3.80 -18.16
C SER A 81 -5.70 4.54 -16.84
N GLU A 82 -6.95 4.85 -16.51
CA GLU A 82 -7.32 5.30 -15.18
C GLU A 82 -7.53 4.11 -14.24
N TYR A 83 -7.04 4.24 -13.02
CA TYR A 83 -7.19 3.25 -11.97
C TYR A 83 -7.96 3.84 -10.80
N LYS A 84 -8.81 3.04 -10.17
CA LYS A 84 -9.66 3.45 -9.04
C LYS A 84 -9.12 2.88 -7.74
N LEU A 85 -9.06 3.71 -6.69
CA LEU A 85 -8.62 3.27 -5.37
C LEU A 85 -9.57 2.20 -4.82
N ALA A 86 -9.04 1.03 -4.50
CA ALA A 86 -9.81 -0.06 -3.91
C ALA A 86 -9.58 -0.13 -2.39
N GLN A 87 -8.32 -0.01 -1.96
CA GLN A 87 -7.94 -0.09 -0.56
C GLN A 87 -6.58 0.55 -0.32
N PHE A 88 -6.26 0.80 0.94
CA PHE A 88 -4.87 0.98 1.36
C PHE A 88 -4.53 0.15 2.60
N HIS A 89 -3.25 -0.12 2.79
CA HIS A 89 -2.70 -0.81 3.95
C HIS A 89 -1.24 -0.39 4.17
N LEU A 90 -0.67 -0.76 5.32
CA LEU A 90 0.73 -0.48 5.63
C LEU A 90 1.50 -1.79 5.85
N HIS A 91 2.80 -1.73 5.64
CA HIS A 91 3.80 -2.67 6.14
C HIS A 91 4.70 -1.92 7.13
N TRP A 92 5.07 -2.56 8.24
CA TRP A 92 5.90 -1.95 9.28
C TRP A 92 6.73 -3.01 10.00
N GLY A 93 7.84 -2.58 10.61
CA GLY A 93 8.71 -3.44 11.39
C GLY A 93 8.45 -3.33 12.89
N SER A 94 9.13 -4.17 13.67
CA SER A 94 9.08 -4.05 15.14
C SER A 94 10.00 -2.95 15.69
N GLY A 95 10.84 -2.36 14.84
CA GLY A 95 11.76 -1.29 15.18
C GLY A 95 11.61 -0.07 14.26
N ASN A 96 12.27 1.02 14.64
CA ASN A 96 12.15 2.30 13.97
C ASN A 96 13.05 2.47 12.74
N ASN A 97 13.95 1.51 12.48
CA ASN A 97 14.95 1.58 11.41
C ASN A 97 14.67 0.60 10.27
N TRP A 98 13.56 -0.14 10.32
CA TRP A 98 13.18 -1.13 9.32
C TRP A 98 11.68 -1.39 9.35
N GLY A 99 11.11 -1.81 8.22
CA GLY A 99 9.69 -2.14 8.11
C GLY A 99 9.05 -1.91 6.76
N SER A 100 9.64 -1.04 5.93
CA SER A 100 9.28 -0.92 4.53
C SER A 100 9.66 -2.20 3.78
N GLU A 101 8.85 -2.56 2.79
CA GLU A 101 9.11 -3.71 1.94
C GLU A 101 10.18 -3.34 0.90
N HIS A 102 10.01 -2.22 0.20
CA HIS A 102 11.03 -1.66 -0.67
C HIS A 102 12.16 -1.06 0.16
N MET A 103 13.34 -1.01 -0.45
CA MET A 103 14.52 -0.32 0.09
C MET A 103 15.03 0.69 -0.92
N ILE A 104 15.67 1.75 -0.46
CA ILE A 104 16.38 2.71 -1.31
C ILE A 104 17.87 2.59 -1.00
N ASN A 105 18.69 2.21 -1.98
CA ASN A 105 20.12 1.98 -1.81
C ASN A 105 20.46 1.06 -0.61
N GLY A 106 19.65 0.04 -0.36
CA GLY A 106 19.79 -0.90 0.75
C GLY A 106 19.26 -0.40 2.10
N ILE A 107 18.67 0.79 2.16
CA ILE A 107 18.13 1.38 3.40
C ILE A 107 16.61 1.15 3.45
N SER A 108 16.15 0.58 4.56
CA SER A 108 14.73 0.40 4.88
C SER A 108 14.20 1.60 5.69
N CYS A 109 12.91 1.90 5.54
CA CYS A 109 12.17 2.86 6.35
C CYS A 109 11.33 2.13 7.41
N PRO A 110 10.92 2.78 8.52
CA PRO A 110 10.10 2.13 9.55
C PRO A 110 8.75 1.58 9.06
N ALA A 111 8.16 2.17 8.03
CA ALA A 111 6.93 1.67 7.42
C ALA A 111 6.78 2.10 5.95
N GLU A 112 5.90 1.39 5.23
CA GLU A 112 5.52 1.67 3.85
C GLU A 112 4.00 1.56 3.71
N LEU A 113 3.37 2.62 3.20
CA LEU A 113 1.96 2.65 2.82
C LEU A 113 1.81 2.18 1.38
N HIS A 114 0.85 1.30 1.13
CA HIS A 114 0.40 0.91 -0.19
C HIS A 114 -1.03 1.37 -0.42
N CYS A 115 -1.23 2.30 -1.35
CA CYS A 115 -2.55 2.59 -1.91
C CYS A 115 -2.74 1.74 -3.17
N VAL A 116 -3.67 0.78 -3.13
CA VAL A 116 -3.90 -0.20 -4.18
C VAL A 116 -5.06 0.25 -5.06
N PHE A 117 -4.76 0.48 -6.33
CA PHE A 117 -5.72 0.88 -7.34
C PHE A 117 -5.95 -0.26 -8.33
N ILE A 118 -7.21 -0.43 -8.75
CA ILE A 118 -7.62 -1.40 -9.77
C ILE A 118 -7.85 -0.69 -11.10
N ASN A 119 -7.43 -1.31 -12.21
CA ASN A 119 -7.66 -0.75 -13.53
C ASN A 119 -9.15 -0.75 -13.84
N THR A 120 -9.69 0.42 -14.19
CA THR A 120 -11.13 0.61 -14.43
C THR A 120 -11.67 -0.27 -15.57
N LYS A 121 -10.82 -0.72 -16.51
CA LYS A 121 -11.20 -1.62 -17.60
C LYS A 121 -11.71 -2.99 -17.15
N TYR A 122 -11.39 -3.42 -15.93
CA TYR A 122 -11.73 -4.76 -15.41
C TYR A 122 -12.89 -4.77 -14.42
N GLY A 123 -13.35 -3.61 -13.97
CA GLY A 123 -14.51 -3.44 -13.08
C GLY A 123 -14.29 -3.89 -11.63
N THR A 124 -13.80 -5.11 -11.40
CA THR A 124 -13.62 -5.70 -10.06
C THR A 124 -12.18 -6.08 -9.77
N MET A 125 -11.83 -6.13 -8.48
CA MET A 125 -10.52 -6.60 -8.02
C MET A 125 -10.25 -8.04 -8.47
N GLU A 126 -11.23 -8.93 -8.34
CA GLU A 126 -11.12 -10.35 -8.68
C GLU A 126 -10.78 -10.56 -10.16
N THR A 127 -11.31 -9.71 -11.04
CA THR A 127 -10.98 -9.74 -12.47
C THR A 127 -9.62 -9.10 -12.70
N ALA A 128 -9.37 -7.93 -12.12
CA ALA A 128 -8.16 -7.16 -12.34
C ALA A 128 -6.88 -7.94 -12.00
N ILE A 129 -6.86 -8.69 -10.89
CA ILE A 129 -5.66 -9.46 -10.47
C ILE A 129 -5.23 -10.55 -11.46
N THR A 130 -6.09 -10.92 -12.41
CA THR A 130 -5.76 -11.92 -13.43
C THR A 130 -4.99 -11.34 -14.63
N TYR A 131 -4.85 -10.01 -14.69
CA TYR A 131 -4.17 -9.29 -15.77
C TYR A 131 -2.93 -8.56 -15.29
N SER A 132 -1.90 -8.52 -16.13
CA SER A 132 -0.59 -7.94 -15.80
C SER A 132 -0.61 -6.44 -15.53
N ASP A 133 -1.60 -5.73 -16.05
CA ASP A 133 -1.80 -4.29 -15.85
C ASP A 133 -3.10 -3.99 -15.06
N GLY A 134 -3.63 -4.99 -14.37
CA GLY A 134 -4.87 -4.85 -13.61
C GLY A 134 -4.72 -4.07 -12.31
N LEU A 135 -3.52 -4.01 -11.73
CA LEU A 135 -3.25 -3.26 -10.52
C LEU A 135 -2.20 -2.17 -10.75
N SER A 136 -2.35 -1.08 -10.01
CA SER A 136 -1.29 -0.08 -9.81
C SER A 136 -1.23 0.25 -8.33
N VAL A 137 -0.04 0.28 -7.75
CA VAL A 137 0.17 0.52 -6.32
C VAL A 137 1.04 1.76 -6.15
N VAL A 138 0.54 2.74 -5.40
CA VAL A 138 1.34 3.88 -4.96
C VAL A 138 1.95 3.52 -3.61
N GLY A 139 3.27 3.36 -3.59
CA GLY A 139 4.06 3.15 -2.37
C GLY A 139 4.53 4.48 -1.77
N VAL A 140 4.33 4.67 -0.47
CA VAL A 140 4.81 5.85 0.27
C VAL A 140 5.62 5.40 1.48
N PHE A 141 6.90 5.79 1.54
CA PHE A 141 7.77 5.53 2.69
C PHE A 141 7.42 6.46 3.85
N PHE A 142 7.38 5.89 5.06
CA PHE A 142 7.19 6.64 6.30
C PHE A 142 8.51 6.76 7.05
N GLN A 143 8.83 7.97 7.49
CA GLN A 143 9.98 8.25 8.36
C GLN A 143 9.51 8.76 9.72
N LEU A 144 10.34 8.56 10.74
CA LEU A 144 10.11 9.18 12.03
C LEU A 144 10.20 10.71 11.91
N GLY A 145 9.12 11.39 12.22
CA GLY A 145 9.05 12.85 12.28
C GLY A 145 9.11 13.38 13.72
N LYS A 146 9.28 14.70 13.84
CA LYS A 146 9.07 15.39 15.12
C LYS A 146 7.59 15.27 15.53
N SER A 147 7.32 15.25 16.84
CA SER A 147 5.94 15.19 17.37
C SER A 147 5.03 16.33 16.91
N SER A 148 5.60 17.45 16.46
CA SER A 148 4.90 18.58 15.85
C SER A 148 4.31 18.27 14.48
N ASN A 149 4.81 17.25 13.78
CA ASN A 149 4.28 16.80 12.50
C ASN A 149 3.01 15.98 12.75
N ASN A 150 1.87 16.65 12.71
CA ASN A 150 0.56 16.04 13.00
C ASN A 150 0.01 15.31 11.77
N ASN A 151 0.37 14.02 11.61
CA ASN A 151 -0.39 13.13 10.72
C ASN A 151 -1.65 12.63 11.44
N ASN A 152 -2.71 13.44 11.40
CA ASN A 152 -3.96 13.16 12.11
C ASN A 152 -4.68 11.91 11.57
N ALA A 153 -4.61 11.66 10.26
CA ALA A 153 -5.15 10.43 9.67
C ALA A 153 -4.47 9.19 10.24
N LEU A 154 -3.13 9.16 10.28
CA LEU A 154 -2.38 8.05 10.86
C LEU A 154 -2.68 7.88 12.36
N LYS A 155 -2.68 8.98 13.14
CA LYS A 155 -3.01 8.94 14.58
C LYS A 155 -4.39 8.31 14.81
N ARG A 156 -5.39 8.71 14.03
CA ARG A 156 -6.74 8.17 14.15
C ARG A 156 -6.81 6.70 13.74
N LEU A 157 -6.13 6.32 12.67
CA LEU A 157 -6.01 4.92 12.25
C LEU A 157 -5.39 4.05 13.35
N CYS A 158 -4.31 4.51 14.00
CA CYS A 158 -3.72 3.81 15.15
C CYS A 158 -4.71 3.63 16.31
N THR A 159 -5.52 4.65 16.62
CA THR A 159 -6.56 4.54 17.66
C THR A 159 -7.64 3.51 17.30
N LEU A 160 -8.07 3.47 16.03
CA LEU A 160 -9.04 2.48 15.56
C LEU A 160 -8.47 1.06 15.63
N LEU A 161 -7.20 0.87 15.24
CA LEU A 161 -6.52 -0.43 15.31
C LEU A 161 -6.35 -0.94 16.75
N LYS A 162 -6.16 -0.05 17.73
CA LYS A 162 -6.11 -0.44 19.16
C LYS A 162 -7.45 -0.92 19.71
N THR A 163 -8.56 -0.53 19.09
CA THR A 163 -9.92 -0.78 19.61
C THR A 163 -10.73 -1.77 18.78
N THR A 164 -10.20 -2.22 17.64
CA THR A 164 -10.86 -3.16 16.72
C THR A 164 -10.12 -4.48 16.77
N LYS A 165 -10.82 -5.58 17.05
CA LYS A 165 -10.17 -6.89 17.21
C LYS A 165 -9.85 -7.49 15.86
N LYS A 166 -8.87 -8.38 15.86
CA LYS A 166 -8.56 -9.23 14.71
C LYS A 166 -9.78 -10.01 14.23
N GLY A 167 -10.01 -10.01 12.92
CA GLY A 167 -11.17 -10.58 12.26
C GLY A 167 -12.37 -9.64 12.17
N GLU A 168 -12.35 -8.49 12.87
CA GLU A 168 -13.44 -7.52 12.82
C GLU A 168 -13.27 -6.51 11.69
N SER A 169 -14.42 -5.96 11.28
CA SER A 169 -14.49 -4.83 10.36
C SER A 169 -15.23 -3.66 11.01
N LYS A 170 -14.82 -2.43 10.71
CA LYS A 170 -15.37 -1.22 11.32
C LYS A 170 -15.50 -0.10 10.31
N ASP A 171 -16.70 0.43 10.17
CA ASP A 171 -16.94 1.65 9.40
C ASP A 171 -16.20 2.83 10.06
N ILE A 172 -15.40 3.54 9.27
CA ILE A 172 -14.59 4.64 9.75
C ILE A 172 -15.36 5.95 9.61
N GLN A 173 -15.86 6.49 10.73
CA GLN A 173 -16.59 7.76 10.77
C GLN A 173 -16.07 8.69 11.90
N PRO A 174 -15.71 9.96 11.60
CA PRO A 174 -15.58 10.56 10.26
C PRO A 174 -14.52 9.83 9.40
N MET A 175 -14.51 10.01 8.08
CA MET A 175 -13.48 9.39 7.23
C MET A 175 -12.08 9.95 7.52
N LEU A 176 -11.04 9.15 7.27
CA LEU A 176 -9.66 9.60 7.25
C LEU A 176 -9.42 10.46 6.00
N ASP A 177 -8.78 11.61 6.18
CA ASP A 177 -8.26 12.38 5.05
C ASP A 177 -7.00 11.69 4.51
N LEU A 178 -7.15 11.01 3.36
CA LEU A 178 -6.05 10.25 2.77
C LEU A 178 -5.01 11.16 2.12
N ASN A 179 -5.33 12.42 1.81
CA ASN A 179 -4.35 13.34 1.25
C ASN A 179 -3.24 13.65 2.27
N THR A 180 -3.52 13.59 3.57
CA THR A 180 -2.49 13.78 4.61
C THR A 180 -1.56 12.57 4.77
N LEU A 181 -1.83 11.47 4.08
CA LEU A 181 -0.94 10.29 4.04
C LEU A 181 0.03 10.34 2.85
N LEU A 182 -0.16 11.28 1.93
CA LEU A 182 0.75 11.50 0.80
C LEU A 182 1.75 12.63 1.14
N PRO A 183 3.00 12.56 0.65
CA PRO A 183 3.92 13.68 0.74
C PRO A 183 3.40 14.87 -0.09
N SER A 184 3.80 16.09 0.27
CA SER A 184 3.51 17.29 -0.53
C SER A 184 4.08 17.14 -1.95
N LYS A 185 3.32 17.57 -2.95
CA LYS A 185 3.78 17.65 -4.35
C LYS A 185 4.82 18.74 -4.52
#